data_AF-A0A946HNN8-F1
#
_entry.id   AF-A0A946HNN8-F1
#
_cell.length_a   1.000
_cell.length_b   1.000
_cell.length_c   1.000
_cell.angle_alpha   90.00
_cell.angle_beta   90.00
_cell.angle_gamma   90.00
#
_symmetry.space_group_name_H-M   'P 1'
#
loop_
_entity.id
_entity.type
_entity.pdbx_description
1 polymer ?
#
loop_
_entity_poly.entity_id
_entity_poly.type
_entity_poly.pdbx_seq_one_letter_code
_entity_poly.pdbx_strand_id
1 'polypeptide(L)'
;IAFFGALAFARYQWRYRTTFQKLILLPIFFPQTVLGLALLMWFNSLGIIPTWKTAVVAHLVWIAPIATLIVSIRAYSFDPALEEAARDMGADTWTILREITLPLLMPGMVSAGLFAFLLSWGNFPLSLFTTGADSTLPEWLYAKMVSGYSPLVPTLGVMSVVGSFLLILTALSVFWLIRANRESRAAQIENNI
;
A
#
# COMPACT_ATOMS: atom_id res chain seq x y z
N ILE A 1 8.38 -4.75 -2.00
CA ILE A 1 7.86 -5.67 -3.05
C ILE A 1 7.17 -4.90 -4.15
N ALA A 2 6.13 -4.11 -3.86
CA ALA A 2 5.36 -3.37 -4.88
C ALA A 2 6.19 -2.47 -5.80
N PHE A 3 7.19 -1.76 -5.26
CA PHE A 3 8.13 -0.94 -6.03
C PHE A 3 8.86 -1.75 -7.12
N PHE A 4 9.52 -2.84 -6.74
CA PHE A 4 10.23 -3.72 -7.68
C PHE A 4 9.29 -4.40 -8.66
N GLY A 5 8.10 -4.84 -8.19
CA GLY A 5 7.06 -5.37 -9.05
C GLY A 5 6.63 -4.37 -10.11
N ALA A 6 6.50 -3.08 -9.75
CA ALA A 6 6.07 -2.03 -10.65
C ALA A 6 7.13 -1.70 -11.71
N LEU A 7 8.41 -1.68 -11.34
CA LEU A 7 9.50 -1.51 -12.31
C LEU A 7 9.55 -2.69 -13.29
N ALA A 8 9.41 -3.93 -12.80
CA ALA A 8 9.34 -5.12 -13.65
C ALA A 8 8.10 -5.12 -14.57
N PHE A 9 7.02 -4.47 -14.13
CA PHE A 9 5.79 -4.30 -14.90
C PHE A 9 5.87 -3.22 -15.95
N ALA A 10 6.38 -2.03 -15.61
CA ALA A 10 6.19 -0.81 -16.38
C ALA A 10 7.45 -0.35 -17.11
N ARG A 11 8.65 -0.68 -16.59
CA ARG A 11 9.92 -0.16 -17.12
C ARG A 11 10.66 -1.18 -17.98
N TYR A 12 10.72 -2.43 -17.56
CA TYR A 12 11.51 -3.44 -18.25
C TYR A 12 10.68 -4.26 -19.24
N GLN A 13 11.19 -4.39 -20.47
CA GLN A 13 10.66 -5.28 -21.50
C GLN A 13 11.48 -6.58 -21.48
N TRP A 14 10.90 -7.68 -20.99
CA TRP A 14 11.58 -8.96 -20.84
C TRP A 14 10.67 -10.12 -21.22
N ARG A 15 11.27 -11.26 -21.62
CA ARG A 15 10.57 -12.37 -22.29
C ARG A 15 9.40 -12.97 -21.48
N TYR A 16 9.46 -12.99 -20.16
CA TYR A 16 8.42 -13.57 -19.29
C TYR A 16 7.54 -12.52 -18.60
N ARG A 17 7.59 -11.27 -19.05
CA ARG A 17 6.82 -10.16 -18.47
C ARG A 17 5.33 -10.50 -18.34
N THR A 18 4.69 -10.97 -19.40
CA THR A 18 3.26 -11.28 -19.39
C THR A 18 2.91 -12.40 -18.40
N THR A 19 3.76 -13.43 -18.29
CA THR A 19 3.56 -14.53 -17.33
C THR A 19 3.71 -14.02 -15.90
N PHE A 20 4.75 -13.24 -15.62
CA PHE A 20 4.94 -12.60 -14.31
C PHE A 20 3.76 -11.71 -13.94
N GLN A 21 3.24 -10.94 -14.90
CA GLN A 21 2.08 -10.08 -14.70
C GLN A 21 0.84 -10.87 -14.29
N LYS A 22 0.58 -11.99 -14.98
CA LYS A 22 -0.54 -12.88 -14.63
C LYS A 22 -0.36 -13.50 -13.24
N LEU A 23 0.84 -13.97 -12.92
CA LEU A 23 1.13 -14.62 -11.64
C LEU A 23 0.97 -13.68 -10.45
N ILE A 24 1.49 -12.45 -10.55
CA ILE A 24 1.36 -11.50 -9.44
C ILE A 24 -0.09 -11.04 -9.27
N LEU A 25 -0.88 -10.92 -10.35
CA LEU A 25 -2.28 -10.48 -10.27
C LEU A 25 -3.24 -11.60 -9.86
N LEU A 26 -2.81 -12.86 -9.98
CA LEU A 26 -3.60 -14.04 -9.68
C LEU A 26 -4.34 -13.98 -8.33
N PRO A 27 -3.72 -13.57 -7.21
CA PRO A 27 -4.39 -13.58 -5.90
C PRO A 27 -5.62 -12.67 -5.82
N ILE A 28 -5.69 -11.61 -6.64
CA ILE A 28 -6.84 -10.68 -6.63
C ILE A 28 -8.12 -11.38 -7.12
N PHE A 29 -8.01 -12.36 -8.01
CA PHE A 29 -9.15 -13.05 -8.59
C PHE A 29 -9.80 -14.05 -7.64
N PHE A 30 -9.11 -14.46 -6.58
CA PHE A 30 -9.68 -15.35 -5.58
C PHE A 30 -10.55 -14.55 -4.59
N PRO A 31 -11.75 -15.06 -4.26
CA PRO A 31 -12.49 -14.53 -3.11
C PRO A 31 -11.59 -14.58 -1.86
N GLN A 32 -11.56 -13.50 -1.09
CA GLN A 32 -10.63 -13.38 0.04
C GLN A 32 -10.80 -14.50 1.09
N THR A 33 -12.03 -14.97 1.31
CA THR A 33 -12.31 -16.11 2.20
C THR A 33 -11.67 -17.41 1.68
N VAL A 34 -11.79 -17.66 0.38
CA VAL A 34 -11.19 -18.83 -0.28
C VAL A 34 -9.67 -18.75 -0.21
N LEU A 35 -9.10 -17.58 -0.47
CA LEU A 35 -7.66 -17.36 -0.36
C LEU A 35 -7.16 -17.54 1.09
N GLY A 36 -7.91 -17.02 2.07
CA GLY A 36 -7.59 -17.18 3.49
C GLY A 36 -7.60 -18.65 3.93
N LEU A 37 -8.64 -19.41 3.54
CA LEU A 37 -8.71 -20.83 3.81
C LEU A 37 -7.59 -21.61 3.11
N ALA A 38 -7.29 -21.30 1.85
CA ALA A 38 -6.18 -21.93 1.13
C ALA A 38 -4.83 -21.68 1.81
N LEU A 39 -4.60 -20.45 2.29
CA LEU A 39 -3.39 -20.11 3.05
C LEU A 39 -3.33 -20.82 4.39
N LEU A 40 -4.45 -20.96 5.10
CA LEU A 40 -4.53 -21.75 6.34
C LEU A 40 -4.12 -23.21 6.11
N MET A 41 -4.65 -23.83 5.05
CA MET A 41 -4.30 -25.20 4.67
C MET A 41 -2.81 -25.29 4.31
N TRP A 42 -2.29 -24.30 3.59
CA TRP A 42 -0.87 -24.25 3.22
C TRP A 42 0.03 -24.10 4.46
N PHE A 43 -0.28 -23.19 5.39
CA PHE A 43 0.45 -23.05 6.66
C PHE A 43 0.43 -24.35 7.47
N ASN A 44 -0.73 -25.01 7.58
CA ASN A 44 -0.83 -26.31 8.25
C ASN A 44 0.01 -27.39 7.57
N SER A 45 0.02 -27.44 6.23
CA SER A 45 0.84 -28.41 5.48
C SER A 45 2.35 -28.24 5.72
N LEU A 46 2.77 -27.02 6.08
CA LEU A 46 4.15 -26.69 6.45
C LEU A 46 4.42 -26.84 7.96
N GLY A 47 3.42 -27.25 8.76
CA GLY A 47 3.53 -27.29 10.22
C GLY A 47 3.57 -25.91 10.89
N ILE A 48 3.16 -24.85 10.18
CA ILE A 48 3.12 -23.48 10.70
C ILE A 48 1.79 -23.26 11.41
N ILE A 49 1.87 -22.96 12.71
CA ILE A 49 0.71 -22.59 13.52
C ILE A 49 0.34 -21.13 13.20
N PRO A 50 -0.92 -20.84 12.80
CA PRO A 50 -1.34 -19.48 12.52
C PRO A 50 -1.21 -18.53 13.72
N THR A 51 -0.70 -17.33 13.45
CA THR A 51 -0.52 -16.21 14.39
C THR A 51 -0.72 -14.89 13.63
N TRP A 52 -0.62 -13.74 14.29
CA TRP A 52 -0.62 -12.43 13.62
C TRP A 52 0.43 -12.33 12.50
N LYS A 53 1.53 -13.08 12.57
CA LYS A 53 2.57 -13.11 11.53
C LYS A 53 2.08 -13.76 10.24
N THR A 54 1.33 -14.84 10.32
CA THR A 54 0.75 -15.50 9.13
C THR A 54 -0.35 -14.64 8.51
N ALA A 55 -1.09 -13.87 9.33
CA ALA A 55 -2.01 -12.86 8.85
C ALA A 55 -1.29 -11.75 8.06
N VAL A 56 -0.13 -11.26 8.53
CA VAL A 56 0.69 -10.31 7.77
C VAL A 56 1.07 -10.89 6.40
N VAL A 57 1.50 -12.15 6.34
CA VAL A 57 1.83 -12.81 5.06
C VAL A 57 0.60 -12.90 4.15
N ALA A 58 -0.55 -13.31 4.69
CA ALA A 58 -1.79 -13.42 3.93
C ALA A 58 -2.24 -12.07 3.34
N HIS A 59 -2.13 -11.01 4.14
CA HIS A 59 -2.43 -9.66 3.70
C HIS A 59 -1.44 -9.21 2.62
N LEU A 60 -0.15 -9.50 2.76
CA LEU A 60 0.84 -9.21 1.72
C LEU A 60 0.54 -9.93 0.40
N VAL A 61 0.13 -11.20 0.43
CA VAL A 61 -0.21 -11.98 -0.78
C VAL A 61 -1.32 -11.31 -1.57
N TRP A 62 -2.34 -10.78 -0.90
CA TRP A 62 -3.49 -10.16 -1.57
C TRP A 62 -3.27 -8.67 -1.90
N ILE A 63 -2.55 -7.93 -1.05
CA ILE A 63 -2.36 -6.48 -1.19
C ILE A 63 -1.18 -6.12 -2.09
N ALA A 64 -0.10 -6.90 -2.09
CA ALA A 64 1.09 -6.60 -2.91
C ALA A 64 0.78 -6.45 -4.41
N PRO A 65 -0.12 -7.25 -5.03
CA PRO A 65 -0.54 -7.06 -6.42
C PRO A 65 -1.22 -5.71 -6.66
N ILE A 66 -2.12 -5.31 -5.75
CA ILE A 66 -2.85 -4.03 -5.82
C ILE A 66 -1.88 -2.86 -5.66
N ALA A 67 -1.00 -2.92 -4.66
CA ALA A 67 0.04 -1.92 -4.46
C ALA A 67 0.98 -1.83 -5.67
N THR A 68 1.33 -2.97 -6.29
CA THR A 68 2.14 -3.01 -7.51
C THR A 68 1.44 -2.30 -8.67
N LEU A 69 0.14 -2.52 -8.87
CA LEU A 69 -0.65 -1.83 -9.89
C LEU A 69 -0.65 -0.31 -9.68
N ILE A 70 -0.89 0.15 -8.45
CA ILE A 70 -0.91 1.59 -8.12
C ILE A 70 0.44 2.24 -8.45
N VAL A 71 1.56 1.62 -8.03
CA VAL A 71 2.89 2.14 -8.34
C VAL A 71 3.18 2.05 -9.84
N SER A 72 2.70 1.01 -10.54
CA SER A 72 2.89 0.84 -11.99
C SER A 72 2.18 1.92 -12.79
N ILE A 73 0.98 2.34 -12.39
CA ILE A 73 0.26 3.45 -13.03
C ILE A 73 1.11 4.72 -12.98
N ARG A 74 1.72 5.01 -11.82
CA ARG A 74 2.62 6.15 -11.70
C ARG A 74 3.88 5.95 -12.54
N ALA A 75 4.41 4.74 -12.57
CA ALA A 75 5.56 4.38 -13.40
C ALA A 75 5.29 4.59 -14.88
N TYR A 76 4.10 4.27 -15.40
CA TYR A 76 3.77 4.53 -16.82
C TYR A 76 3.59 6.02 -17.14
N SER A 77 3.40 6.87 -16.14
CA SER A 77 3.01 8.27 -16.36
C SER A 77 4.19 9.22 -16.64
N PHE A 78 5.44 8.81 -16.44
CA PHE A 78 6.61 9.69 -16.64
C PHE A 78 7.52 9.18 -17.77
N ASP A 79 8.19 10.11 -18.45
CA ASP A 79 8.98 9.83 -19.64
C ASP A 79 10.28 9.04 -19.30
N PRO A 80 10.51 7.85 -19.90
CA PRO A 80 11.79 7.15 -19.83
C PRO A 80 13.01 7.97 -20.26
N ALA A 81 12.82 8.97 -21.13
CA ALA A 81 13.91 9.81 -21.65
C ALA A 81 14.69 10.54 -20.53
N LEU A 82 14.06 10.81 -19.38
CA LEU A 82 14.75 11.39 -18.22
C LEU A 82 15.85 10.47 -17.67
N GLU A 83 15.58 9.17 -17.64
CA GLU A 83 16.55 8.18 -17.18
C GLU A 83 17.62 7.93 -18.24
N GLU A 84 17.27 8.00 -19.53
CA GLU A 84 18.21 7.86 -20.65
C GLU A 84 19.17 9.05 -20.73
N ALA A 85 18.68 10.28 -20.64
CA ALA A 85 19.51 11.49 -20.62
C ALA A 85 20.48 11.51 -19.43
N ALA A 86 20.06 10.99 -18.27
CA ALA A 86 20.95 10.86 -17.12
C ALA A 86 22.06 9.82 -17.38
N ARG A 87 21.76 8.70 -18.04
CA ARG A 87 22.79 7.73 -18.47
C ARG A 87 23.75 8.35 -19.49
N ASP A 88 23.25 9.15 -20.41
CA ASP A 88 24.08 9.83 -21.42
C ASP A 88 25.04 10.86 -20.79
N MET A 89 24.63 11.47 -19.67
CA MET A 89 25.49 12.33 -18.84
C MET A 89 26.44 11.55 -17.91
N GLY A 90 26.48 10.22 -17.99
CA GLY A 90 27.38 9.37 -17.21
C GLY A 90 26.88 9.02 -15.80
N ALA A 91 25.60 9.26 -15.48
CA ALA A 91 25.03 8.83 -14.21
C ALA A 91 24.91 7.31 -14.15
N ASP A 92 25.34 6.71 -13.04
CA ASP A 92 25.21 5.28 -12.80
C ASP A 92 23.77 4.91 -12.38
N THR A 93 23.45 3.62 -12.43
CA THR A 93 22.08 3.12 -12.16
C THR A 93 21.57 3.49 -10.77
N TRP A 94 22.44 3.54 -9.76
CA TRP A 94 22.03 3.89 -8.40
C TRP A 94 21.67 5.37 -8.28
N THR A 95 22.44 6.25 -8.92
CA THR A 95 22.14 7.68 -8.98
C THR A 95 20.80 7.92 -9.67
N ILE A 96 20.57 7.31 -10.83
CA ILE A 96 19.29 7.43 -11.56
C ILE A 96 18.11 6.95 -10.71
N LEU A 97 18.26 5.80 -10.06
CA LEU A 97 17.21 5.25 -9.20
C LEU A 97 16.86 6.21 -8.06
N ARG A 98 17.87 6.75 -7.37
CA ARG A 98 17.69 7.59 -6.18
C ARG A 98 17.22 9.00 -6.50
N GLU A 99 17.71 9.59 -7.59
CA GLU A 99 17.49 11.01 -7.90
C GLU A 99 16.36 11.24 -8.90
N ILE A 100 16.04 10.25 -9.74
CA ILE A 100 15.02 10.39 -10.80
C ILE A 100 13.87 9.43 -10.53
N THR A 101 14.11 8.12 -10.60
CA THR A 101 13.04 7.12 -10.58
C THR A 101 12.26 7.12 -9.26
N LEU A 102 12.97 7.09 -8.12
CA LEU A 102 12.33 7.02 -6.81
C LEU A 102 11.52 8.30 -6.51
N PRO A 103 12.03 9.53 -6.64
CA PRO A 103 11.25 10.74 -6.40
C PRO A 103 10.02 10.88 -7.30
N LEU A 104 10.12 10.48 -8.58
CA LEU A 104 8.99 10.50 -9.50
C LEU A 104 7.90 9.47 -9.14
N LEU A 105 8.31 8.33 -8.56
CA LEU A 105 7.42 7.28 -8.07
C LEU A 105 6.91 7.51 -6.65
N MET A 106 7.56 8.35 -5.85
CA MET A 106 7.21 8.60 -4.44
C MET A 106 5.73 8.92 -4.23
N PRO A 107 5.08 9.81 -5.02
CA PRO A 107 3.64 10.05 -4.87
C PRO A 107 2.81 8.78 -5.03
N GLY A 108 3.14 7.93 -6.01
CA GLY A 108 2.49 6.65 -6.24
C GLY A 108 2.77 5.63 -5.14
N MET A 109 3.98 5.62 -4.58
CA MET A 109 4.33 4.78 -3.43
C MET A 109 3.57 5.17 -2.16
N VAL A 110 3.42 6.46 -1.91
CA VAL A 110 2.61 6.97 -0.78
C VAL A 110 1.15 6.56 -0.96
N SER A 111 0.58 6.73 -2.17
CA SER A 111 -0.78 6.26 -2.47
C SER A 111 -0.90 4.75 -2.27
N ALA A 112 0.03 3.95 -2.81
CA ALA A 112 0.01 2.50 -2.64
C ALA A 112 0.12 2.07 -1.17
N GLY A 113 0.93 2.77 -0.36
CA GLY A 113 1.05 2.54 1.07
C GLY A 113 -0.24 2.83 1.82
N LEU A 114 -0.93 3.94 1.49
CA LEU A 114 -2.22 4.28 2.08
C LEU A 114 -3.29 3.23 1.73
N PHE A 115 -3.38 2.84 0.45
CA PHE A 115 -4.27 1.76 0.03
C PHE A 115 -3.95 0.43 0.73
N ALA A 116 -2.67 0.08 0.85
CA ALA A 116 -2.26 -1.12 1.55
C ALA A 116 -2.68 -1.11 3.03
N PHE A 117 -2.51 0.02 3.71
CA PHE A 117 -2.98 0.19 5.08
C PHE A 117 -4.51 0.02 5.17
N LEU A 118 -5.27 0.73 4.34
CA LEU A 118 -6.74 0.68 4.34
C LEU A 118 -7.26 -0.73 4.07
N LEU A 119 -6.70 -1.41 3.07
CA LEU A 119 -7.08 -2.76 2.67
C LEU A 119 -6.69 -3.82 3.70
N SER A 120 -5.66 -3.58 4.50
CA SER A 120 -5.23 -4.46 5.58
C SER A 120 -6.03 -4.23 6.85
N TRP A 121 -6.27 -2.97 7.22
CA TRP A 121 -6.88 -2.56 8.48
C TRP A 121 -8.27 -3.17 8.69
N GLY A 122 -9.09 -3.17 7.63
CA GLY A 122 -10.45 -3.69 7.66
C GLY A 122 -10.60 -5.13 7.20
N ASN A 123 -9.51 -5.88 7.00
CA ASN A 123 -9.59 -7.18 6.32
C ASN A 123 -10.04 -8.32 7.25
N PHE A 124 -11.34 -8.47 7.42
CA PHE A 124 -11.91 -9.60 8.14
C PHE A 124 -11.71 -10.95 7.43
N PRO A 125 -12.01 -11.09 6.11
CA PRO A 125 -12.02 -12.42 5.48
C PRO A 125 -10.67 -13.13 5.45
N LEU A 126 -9.56 -12.42 5.24
CA LEU A 126 -8.22 -13.05 5.27
C LEU A 126 -7.78 -13.33 6.71
N SER A 127 -8.01 -12.37 7.61
CA SER A 127 -7.64 -12.50 9.01
C SER A 127 -8.27 -13.75 9.61
N LEU A 128 -9.58 -13.96 9.37
CA LEU A 128 -10.38 -15.03 9.98
C LEU A 128 -9.74 -16.42 9.89
N PHE A 129 -8.99 -16.69 8.82
CA PHE A 129 -8.36 -17.98 8.59
C PHE A 129 -6.86 -17.98 8.92
N THR A 130 -6.23 -16.84 9.18
CA THR A 130 -4.76 -16.71 9.19
C THR A 130 -4.17 -16.13 10.47
N THR A 131 -5.00 -15.67 11.41
CA THR A 131 -4.59 -15.09 12.71
C THR A 131 -4.44 -16.14 13.83
N GLY A 132 -5.12 -17.27 13.73
CA GLY A 132 -5.02 -18.36 14.71
C GLY A 132 -5.63 -18.00 16.05
N ALA A 133 -4.82 -18.02 17.12
CA ALA A 133 -5.25 -17.62 18.46
C ALA A 133 -5.21 -16.10 18.70
N ASP A 134 -4.52 -15.36 17.82
CA ASP A 134 -4.53 -13.89 17.83
C ASP A 134 -5.84 -13.38 17.22
N SER A 135 -6.19 -12.11 17.50
CA SER A 135 -7.37 -11.48 16.93
C SER A 135 -7.04 -10.08 16.44
N THR A 136 -7.41 -9.82 15.19
CA THR A 136 -7.47 -8.48 14.61
C THR A 136 -8.71 -7.73 15.10
N LEU A 137 -8.69 -6.40 14.91
CA LEU A 137 -9.81 -5.54 15.26
C LEU A 137 -11.14 -5.97 14.58
N PRO A 138 -11.18 -6.29 13.27
CA PRO A 138 -12.42 -6.75 12.64
C PRO A 138 -12.94 -8.08 13.20
N GLU A 139 -12.06 -9.04 13.49
CA GLU A 139 -12.47 -10.32 14.11
C GLU A 139 -13.02 -10.12 15.51
N TRP A 140 -12.36 -9.28 16.31
CA TRP A 140 -12.81 -8.96 17.66
C TRP A 140 -14.19 -8.29 17.62
N LEU A 141 -14.39 -7.35 16.69
CA LEU A 141 -15.66 -6.66 16.50
C LEU A 141 -16.76 -7.64 16.11
N TYR A 142 -16.47 -8.55 15.17
CA TYR A 142 -17.39 -9.60 14.74
C TYR A 142 -17.75 -10.53 15.90
N ALA A 143 -16.76 -11.02 16.65
CA ALA A 143 -16.97 -11.88 17.81
C ALA A 143 -17.87 -11.20 18.84
N LYS A 144 -17.65 -9.92 19.13
CA LYS A 144 -18.52 -9.14 20.03
C LYS A 144 -19.94 -9.03 19.51
N MET A 145 -20.14 -8.67 18.25
CA MET A 145 -21.48 -8.55 17.67
C MET A 145 -22.29 -9.86 17.74
N VAL A 146 -21.64 -11.01 17.51
CA VAL A 146 -22.34 -12.31 17.51
C VAL A 146 -22.53 -12.86 18.93
N SER A 147 -21.63 -12.53 19.87
CA SER A 147 -21.73 -12.98 21.28
C SER A 147 -22.77 -12.24 22.14
N GLY A 148 -23.34 -11.14 21.64
CA GLY A 148 -24.34 -10.32 22.34
C GLY A 148 -24.09 -8.81 22.18
N TYR A 149 -25.08 -7.98 22.49
CA TYR A 149 -24.93 -6.53 22.35
C TYR A 149 -23.82 -6.00 23.28
N SER A 150 -22.82 -5.33 22.69
CA SER A 150 -21.77 -4.64 23.44
C SER A 150 -21.74 -3.17 23.02
N PRO A 151 -21.88 -2.21 23.94
CA PRO A 151 -21.77 -0.79 23.62
C PRO A 151 -20.37 -0.41 23.14
N LEU A 152 -19.36 -1.27 23.31
CA LEU A 152 -17.99 -1.03 22.82
C LEU A 152 -17.90 -1.04 21.29
N VAL A 153 -18.76 -1.79 20.59
CA VAL A 153 -18.76 -1.90 19.12
C VAL A 153 -18.98 -0.52 18.47
N PRO A 154 -20.08 0.22 18.76
CA PRO A 154 -20.28 1.55 18.21
C PRO A 154 -19.27 2.59 18.73
N THR A 155 -18.76 2.46 19.97
CA THR A 155 -17.73 3.36 20.49
C THR A 155 -16.45 3.32 19.66
N LEU A 156 -15.96 2.13 19.29
CA LEU A 156 -14.77 2.01 18.44
C LEU A 156 -14.99 2.59 17.03
N GLY A 157 -16.22 2.47 16.51
CA GLY A 157 -16.61 3.12 15.26
C GLY A 157 -16.47 4.64 15.35
N VAL A 158 -17.04 5.26 16.39
CA VAL A 158 -16.93 6.71 16.63
C VAL A 158 -15.46 7.12 16.82
N MET A 159 -14.67 6.37 17.60
CA MET A 159 -13.25 6.65 17.80
C MET A 159 -12.46 6.58 16.48
N SER A 160 -12.77 5.61 15.62
CA SER A 160 -12.13 5.47 14.30
C SER A 160 -12.48 6.64 13.38
N VAL A 161 -13.74 7.10 13.40
CA VAL A 161 -14.21 8.27 12.64
C VAL A 161 -13.53 9.54 13.14
N VAL A 162 -13.51 9.77 14.45
CA VAL A 162 -12.84 10.94 15.06
C VAL A 162 -11.35 10.92 14.76
N GLY A 163 -10.68 9.77 14.89
CA GLY A 163 -9.26 9.63 14.53
C GLY A 163 -9.00 9.95 13.06
N SER A 164 -9.81 9.42 12.15
CA SER A 164 -9.71 9.71 10.71
C SER A 164 -9.94 11.19 10.41
N PHE A 165 -10.91 11.81 11.08
CA PHE A 165 -11.21 13.24 10.94
C PHE A 165 -10.04 14.11 11.39
N LEU A 166 -9.43 13.82 12.54
CA LEU A 166 -8.24 14.52 13.04
C LEU A 166 -7.03 14.35 12.11
N LEU A 167 -6.82 13.15 11.55
CA LEU A 167 -5.76 12.91 10.57
C LEU A 167 -5.98 13.73 9.28
N ILE A 168 -7.21 13.82 8.78
CA ILE A 168 -7.52 14.64 7.61
C ILE A 168 -7.32 16.12 7.92
N LEU A 169 -7.82 16.61 9.06
CA LEU A 169 -7.65 18.00 9.45
C LEU A 169 -6.16 18.38 9.55
N THR A 170 -5.35 17.56 10.23
CA THR A 170 -3.91 17.81 10.36
C THR A 170 -3.21 17.80 9.00
N ALA A 171 -3.53 16.85 8.11
CA ALA A 171 -2.99 16.82 6.76
C ALA A 171 -3.36 18.08 5.94
N LEU A 172 -4.61 18.53 6.02
CA LEU A 172 -5.07 19.76 5.35
C LEU A 172 -4.41 21.01 5.92
N SER A 173 -4.25 21.10 7.25
CA SER A 173 -3.56 22.22 7.90
C SER A 173 -2.09 22.29 7.49
N VAL A 174 -1.39 21.16 7.46
CA VAL A 174 0.01 21.08 6.98
C VAL A 174 0.11 21.49 5.52
N PHE A 175 -0.79 21.01 4.66
CA PHE A 175 -0.83 21.39 3.26
C PHE A 175 -1.04 22.90 3.08
N TRP A 176 -1.98 23.48 3.82
CA TRP A 176 -2.24 24.92 3.83
C TRP A 176 -1.03 25.73 4.28
N LEU A 177 -0.35 25.33 5.35
CA LEU A 177 0.85 26.00 5.86
C LEU A 177 2.01 25.97 4.86
N ILE A 178 2.24 24.83 4.21
CA ILE A 178 3.28 24.69 3.18
C ILE A 178 2.96 25.59 1.98
N ARG A 179 1.69 25.66 1.57
CA ARG A 179 1.26 26.53 0.48
C ARG A 179 1.43 28.01 0.80
N ALA A 180 0.96 28.45 1.97
CA ALA A 180 1.11 29.83 2.42
C ALA A 180 2.59 30.27 2.48
N ASN A 181 3.47 29.41 3.00
CA ASN A 181 4.91 29.70 3.03
C ASN A 181 5.54 29.79 1.63
N ARG A 182 5.04 29.03 0.64
CA ARG A 182 5.52 29.13 -0.75
C ARG A 182 5.09 30.45 -1.39
N GLU A 183 3.85 30.88 -1.16
CA GLU A 183 3.31 32.14 -1.66
C GLU A 183 4.04 33.35 -1.03
N SER A 184 4.31 33.34 0.28
CA SER A 184 5.09 34.39 0.94
C SER A 184 6.55 34.47 0.44
N ARG A 185 7.20 33.32 0.20
CA ARG A 185 8.57 33.31 -0.35
C ARG A 185 8.64 33.83 -1.78
N ALA A 186 7.62 33.57 -2.60
CA ALA A 186 7.56 34.08 -3.97
C ALA A 186 7.41 35.62 -3.99
N ALA A 187 6.51 36.17 -3.18
CA ALA A 187 6.32 37.63 -3.08
C ALA A 187 7.57 38.38 -2.56
N GLN A 188 8.36 37.73 -1.70
CA GLN A 188 9.58 38.33 -1.14
C GLN A 188 10.75 38.33 -2.15
N ILE A 189 10.74 37.44 -3.14
CA ILE A 189 11.71 37.46 -4.24
C ILE A 189 11.35 38.58 -5.24
N GLU A 190 10.06 38.76 -5.56
CA GLU A 190 9.59 39.79 -6.49
C GLU A 190 9.88 41.22 -5.99
N ASN A 191 9.78 41.47 -4.68
CA ASN A 191 10.10 42.79 -4.10
C ASN A 191 11.61 43.10 -3.98
N ASN A 192 12.48 42.11 -4.19
CA ASN A 192 13.94 42.27 -4.10
C ASN A 192 14.64 42.41 -5.47
N ILE A 193 13.86 42.47 -6.56
CA ILE A 193 14.31 42.70 -7.95
C ILE A 193 13.87 44.11 -8.37
#